data_AF-A0A966XIA7-F1
#
_entry.id   AF-A0A966XIA7-F1
#
_cell.length_a   1.000
_cell.length_b   1.000
_cell.length_c   1.000
_cell.angle_alpha   90.00
_cell.angle_beta   90.00
_cell.angle_gamma   90.00
#
_symmetry.space_group_name_H-M   'P 1'
#
loop_
_entity.id
_entity.type
_entity.pdbx_description
1 polymer ?
#
loop_
_entity_poly.entity_id
_entity_poly.type
_entity_poly.pdbx_seq_one_letter_code
_entity_poly.pdbx_strand_id
1 'polypeptide(L)'
;MAAQGPLQWDVARQTALMSATQGTAEHNVDPPRRVRTEELARVAAMHVREVAGLALNDTKVEVVNRATWVQHTLTTWKPFFDALAQALAQPATSTDGDEDPAFAMLSNMSRLIAPSMLGMSVGTLVGKLATTTFGQYDLPLPREPHGRLVLVVSNVDHFADEWSIPRDDMVMWALTHEMVNHAVFSIEPIRARLRSLVEQFAGGFRADANSVAEGLTRLDVSSGDPMKILDSLLSDPTVLLGAARSSQQERLAPVLDAAMAAVVGFVDHQVDLVTARLLGGSTRIAEAVRRRRVAQTADRVFVERLL
;
A
#
# COMPACT_ATOMS: atom_id res chain seq x y z
N MET A 1 -14.38 -17.29 -20.47
CA MET A 1 -14.72 -16.56 -19.23
C MET A 1 -13.61 -16.83 -18.24
N ALA A 2 -12.70 -15.87 -18.01
CA ALA A 2 -11.60 -16.07 -17.07
C ALA A 2 -12.21 -16.29 -15.68
N ALA A 3 -11.80 -17.37 -15.01
CA ALA A 3 -12.22 -17.65 -13.64
C ALA A 3 -11.94 -16.40 -12.80
N GLN A 4 -13.00 -15.77 -12.29
CA GLN A 4 -12.88 -14.71 -11.30
C GLN A 4 -12.09 -15.34 -10.14
N GLY A 5 -10.93 -14.77 -9.84
CA GLY A 5 -10.13 -15.21 -8.70
C GLY A 5 -10.92 -15.06 -7.39
N PRO A 6 -10.33 -15.46 -6.25
CA PRO A 6 -10.96 -15.34 -4.93
C PRO A 6 -11.35 -13.89 -4.57
N LEU A 7 -10.82 -12.91 -5.31
CA LEU A 7 -11.11 -11.47 -5.22
C LEU A 7 -11.66 -10.95 -6.56
N GLN A 8 -12.70 -10.10 -6.50
CA GLN A 8 -13.23 -9.42 -7.71
C GLN A 8 -12.34 -8.23 -8.12
N TRP A 9 -11.30 -8.53 -8.90
CA TRP A 9 -10.27 -7.56 -9.31
C TRP A 9 -10.78 -6.39 -10.15
N ASP A 10 -11.84 -6.58 -10.92
CA ASP A 10 -12.43 -5.50 -11.71
C ASP A 10 -13.12 -4.46 -10.81
N VAL A 11 -13.80 -4.91 -9.75
CA VAL A 11 -14.35 -4.04 -8.70
C VAL A 11 -13.21 -3.29 -8.00
N ALA A 12 -12.15 -4.00 -7.59
CA ALA A 12 -10.99 -3.38 -6.96
C ALA A 12 -10.34 -2.30 -7.84
N ARG A 13 -10.16 -2.57 -9.13
CA ARG A 13 -9.60 -1.62 -10.09
C ARG A 13 -10.49 -0.39 -10.26
N GLN A 14 -11.79 -0.59 -10.44
CA GLN A 14 -12.73 0.51 -10.63
C GLN A 14 -12.81 1.41 -9.38
N THR A 15 -12.92 0.81 -8.20
CA THR A 15 -12.94 1.55 -6.92
C THR A 15 -11.62 2.29 -6.69
N ALA A 16 -10.48 1.67 -6.96
CA ALA A 16 -9.17 2.31 -6.81
C ALA A 16 -9.01 3.52 -7.74
N LEU A 17 -9.41 3.38 -9.01
CA LEU A 17 -9.34 4.50 -9.96
C LEU A 17 -10.26 5.64 -9.54
N MET A 18 -11.51 5.35 -9.16
CA MET A 18 -12.46 6.37 -8.70
C MET A 18 -11.94 7.11 -7.46
N SER A 19 -11.35 6.37 -6.50
CA SER A 19 -10.78 6.95 -5.28
C SER A 19 -9.50 7.75 -5.55
N ALA A 20 -8.62 7.28 -6.44
CA ALA A 20 -7.37 7.95 -6.78
C ALA A 20 -7.57 9.27 -7.53
N THR A 21 -8.56 9.30 -8.43
CA THR A 21 -8.84 10.47 -9.27
C THR A 21 -9.89 11.41 -8.66
N GLN A 22 -10.60 10.96 -7.61
CA GLN A 22 -11.67 11.71 -6.95
C GLN A 22 -12.73 12.21 -7.94
N GLY A 23 -12.97 11.45 -9.01
CA GLY A 23 -13.92 11.81 -10.07
C GLY A 23 -13.42 12.86 -11.07
N THR A 24 -12.16 13.30 -10.97
CA THR A 24 -11.55 14.25 -11.90
C THR A 24 -10.70 13.54 -12.95
N ALA A 25 -10.74 13.96 -14.21
CA ALA A 25 -9.87 13.38 -15.23
C ALA A 25 -8.41 13.83 -14.99
N GLU A 26 -7.50 12.87 -14.80
CA GLU A 26 -6.07 13.15 -14.75
C GLU A 26 -5.49 13.19 -16.16
N HIS A 27 -4.83 14.29 -16.49
CA HIS A 27 -4.05 14.39 -17.71
C HIS A 27 -2.74 13.62 -17.56
N ASN A 28 -2.15 13.25 -18.70
CA ASN A 28 -0.78 12.74 -18.70
C ASN A 28 0.18 13.84 -18.22
N VAL A 29 1.25 13.42 -17.56
CA VAL A 29 2.30 14.34 -17.13
C VAL A 29 2.92 15.04 -18.33
N ASP A 30 3.01 16.38 -18.24
CA ASP A 30 3.54 17.24 -19.29
C ASP A 30 4.94 16.81 -19.73
N PRO A 31 5.23 16.74 -21.05
CA PRO A 31 6.53 16.30 -21.55
C PRO A 31 7.73 17.08 -20.96
N PRO A 32 7.69 18.43 -20.82
CA PRO A 32 8.79 19.16 -20.18
C PRO A 32 9.04 18.75 -18.72
N ARG A 33 7.97 18.52 -17.95
CA ARG A 33 8.10 18.09 -16.54
C ARG A 33 8.68 16.68 -16.44
N ARG A 34 8.28 15.78 -17.34
CA ARG A 34 8.85 14.43 -17.47
C ARG A 34 10.35 14.48 -17.78
N VAL A 35 10.75 15.21 -18.82
CA VAL A 35 12.17 15.36 -19.22
C VAL A 35 13.00 15.93 -18.07
N ARG A 36 12.49 16.97 -17.39
CA ARG A 36 13.16 17.55 -16.22
C ARG A 36 13.35 16.55 -15.09
N THR A 37 12.33 15.74 -14.81
CA THR A 37 12.41 14.70 -13.77
C THR A 37 13.42 13.61 -14.15
N GLU A 38 13.50 13.23 -15.42
CA GLU A 38 14.49 12.26 -15.92
C GLU A 38 15.93 12.81 -15.86
N GLU A 39 16.13 14.12 -16.08
CA GLU A 39 17.42 14.79 -15.85
C GLU A 39 17.84 14.72 -14.39
N LEU A 40 16.93 15.10 -13.47
CA LEU A 40 17.16 15.03 -12.04
C LEU A 40 17.43 13.60 -11.56
N ALA A 41 16.77 12.60 -12.16
CA ALA A 41 17.01 11.19 -11.85
C ALA A 41 18.45 10.77 -12.14
N ARG A 42 19.06 11.24 -13.24
CA ARG A 42 20.46 10.95 -13.55
C ARG A 42 21.41 11.53 -12.51
N VAL A 43 21.12 12.73 -12.01
CA VAL A 43 21.87 13.39 -10.93
C VAL A 43 21.70 12.61 -9.62
N ALA A 44 20.47 12.31 -9.21
CA ALA A 44 20.18 11.53 -8.00
C ALA A 44 20.91 10.18 -8.02
N ALA A 45 20.84 9.45 -9.13
CA ALA A 45 21.46 8.14 -9.28
C ALA A 45 22.98 8.19 -9.11
N MET A 46 23.64 9.25 -9.60
CA MET A 46 25.08 9.44 -9.42
C MET A 46 25.43 9.57 -7.92
N HIS A 47 24.71 10.42 -7.19
CA HIS A 47 24.98 10.66 -5.78
C HIS A 47 24.58 9.49 -4.87
N VAL A 48 23.49 8.79 -5.17
CA VAL A 48 23.11 7.58 -4.44
C VAL A 48 24.19 6.51 -4.55
N ARG A 49 24.76 6.30 -5.75
CA ARG A 49 25.88 5.35 -5.92
C ARG A 49 27.12 5.77 -5.12
N GLU A 50 27.44 7.05 -5.13
CA GLU A 50 28.66 7.57 -4.48
C GLU A 50 28.55 7.56 -2.95
N VAL A 51 27.40 7.98 -2.39
CA VAL A 51 27.21 8.16 -0.95
C VAL A 51 26.71 6.89 -0.26
N ALA A 52 25.73 6.20 -0.86
CA ALA A 52 25.15 5.01 -0.24
C ALA A 52 25.99 3.74 -0.50
N GLY A 53 26.88 3.76 -1.50
CA GLY A 53 27.66 2.59 -1.91
C GLY A 53 26.80 1.45 -2.46
N LEU A 54 25.55 1.72 -2.82
CA LEU A 54 24.60 0.73 -3.31
C LEU A 54 24.59 0.71 -4.85
N ALA A 55 24.51 -0.50 -5.41
CA ALA A 55 24.39 -0.68 -6.85
C ALA A 55 22.96 -0.35 -7.31
N LEU A 56 22.84 0.62 -8.22
CA LEU A 56 21.62 0.90 -8.98
C LEU A 56 21.75 0.19 -10.34
N ASN A 57 21.33 -1.07 -10.42
CA ASN A 57 21.30 -1.83 -11.68
C ASN A 57 20.28 -1.17 -12.63
N ASP A 58 20.64 -0.97 -13.92
CA ASP A 58 19.82 -0.37 -15.01
C ASP A 58 18.40 0.06 -14.64
N THR A 59 18.31 1.10 -13.81
CA THR A 59 17.04 1.52 -13.21
C THR A 59 16.41 2.58 -14.10
N LYS A 60 15.24 2.27 -14.67
CA LYS A 60 14.48 3.25 -15.45
C LYS A 60 13.45 3.95 -14.56
N VAL A 61 13.58 5.27 -14.43
CA VAL A 61 12.57 6.11 -13.79
C VAL A 61 11.42 6.38 -14.77
N GLU A 62 10.21 6.06 -14.35
CA GLU A 62 8.97 6.28 -15.07
C GLU A 62 8.11 7.27 -14.30
N VAL A 63 7.83 8.42 -14.93
CA VAL A 63 6.97 9.45 -14.37
C VAL A 63 5.53 9.16 -14.76
N VAL A 64 4.66 8.93 -13.78
CA VAL A 64 3.28 8.48 -14.01
C VAL A 64 2.26 9.39 -13.32
N ASN A 65 1.00 9.27 -13.72
CA ASN A 65 -0.12 9.81 -12.94
C ASN A 65 -0.64 8.78 -11.92
N ARG A 66 -1.62 9.15 -11.10
CA ARG A 66 -2.15 8.28 -10.05
C ARG A 66 -2.85 7.07 -10.65
N ALA A 67 -3.58 7.25 -11.75
CA ALA A 67 -4.27 6.16 -12.44
C ALA A 67 -3.30 5.04 -12.90
N THR A 68 -2.18 5.40 -13.54
CA THR A 68 -1.16 4.43 -13.94
C THR A 68 -0.46 3.81 -12.72
N TRP A 69 -0.19 4.60 -11.68
CA TRP A 69 0.35 4.08 -10.42
C TRP A 69 -0.57 3.01 -9.79
N VAL A 70 -1.88 3.25 -9.74
CA VAL A 70 -2.88 2.29 -9.24
C VAL A 70 -2.81 0.98 -10.03
N GLN A 71 -2.75 1.04 -11.36
CA GLN A 71 -2.69 -0.16 -12.20
C GLN A 71 -1.42 -0.97 -11.93
N HIS A 72 -0.27 -0.31 -11.84
CA HIS A 72 0.99 -0.96 -11.48
C HIS A 72 0.91 -1.59 -10.09
N THR A 73 0.34 -0.89 -9.10
CA THR A 73 0.24 -1.35 -7.70
C THR A 73 -0.69 -2.55 -7.56
N LEU A 74 -1.90 -2.51 -8.15
CA LEU A 74 -2.82 -3.64 -8.11
C LEU A 74 -2.23 -4.88 -8.79
N THR A 75 -1.51 -4.70 -9.90
CA THR A 75 -0.85 -5.82 -10.60
C THR A 75 0.23 -6.46 -9.73
N THR A 76 1.09 -5.64 -9.11
CA THR A 76 2.17 -6.15 -8.24
C THR A 76 1.63 -6.79 -6.97
N TRP A 77 0.58 -6.23 -6.36
CA TRP A 77 0.07 -6.70 -5.08
C TRP A 77 -0.96 -7.83 -5.19
N LYS A 78 -1.37 -8.18 -6.41
CA LYS A 78 -2.34 -9.23 -6.66
C LYS A 78 -2.06 -10.55 -5.93
N PRO A 79 -0.84 -11.10 -5.92
CA PRO A 79 -0.56 -12.36 -5.23
C PRO A 79 -0.83 -12.29 -3.71
N PHE A 80 -0.52 -11.16 -3.07
CA PHE A 80 -0.74 -10.99 -1.62
C PHE A 80 -2.23 -10.94 -1.27
N PHE A 81 -3.02 -10.19 -2.04
CA PHE A 81 -4.46 -10.09 -1.79
C PHE A 81 -5.23 -11.34 -2.22
N ASP A 82 -4.77 -12.06 -3.26
CA ASP A 82 -5.32 -13.37 -3.63
C ASP A 82 -5.06 -14.39 -2.50
N ALA A 83 -3.86 -14.38 -1.90
CA ALA A 83 -3.54 -15.23 -0.75
C ALA A 83 -4.38 -14.89 0.49
N LEU A 84 -4.56 -13.60 0.77
CA LEU A 84 -5.44 -13.12 1.84
C LEU A 84 -6.89 -13.57 1.61
N ALA A 85 -7.41 -13.39 0.39
CA ALA A 85 -8.78 -13.79 0.05
C ALA A 85 -8.97 -15.31 0.18
N GLN A 86 -7.97 -16.11 -0.19
CA GLN A 86 -7.99 -17.57 0.03
C GLN A 86 -7.98 -17.93 1.51
N ALA A 87 -7.18 -17.25 2.34
CA ALA A 87 -7.11 -17.49 3.77
C ALA A 87 -8.44 -17.17 4.47
N LEU A 88 -9.11 -16.09 4.06
CA LEU A 88 -10.41 -15.68 4.59
C LEU A 88 -11.58 -16.53 4.08
N ALA A 89 -11.44 -17.16 2.91
CA ALA A 89 -12.44 -18.08 2.38
C ALA A 89 -12.41 -19.46 3.05
N GLN A 90 -11.39 -19.78 3.84
CA GLN A 90 -11.36 -21.04 4.58
C GLN A 90 -12.45 -21.02 5.65
N PRO A 91 -13.33 -22.04 5.70
CA PRO A 91 -14.35 -22.11 6.72
C PRO A 91 -13.68 -22.12 8.10
N ALA A 92 -14.18 -21.30 9.02
CA ALA A 92 -13.85 -21.45 10.43
C ALA A 92 -14.19 -22.91 10.80
N THR A 93 -13.23 -23.61 11.39
CA THR A 93 -13.46 -24.97 11.89
C THR A 93 -14.39 -24.86 13.10
N SER A 94 -15.70 -24.74 12.86
CA SER A 94 -16.73 -24.85 13.89
C SER A 94 -17.47 -26.18 13.71
N THR A 95 -17.16 -27.05 14.66
CA THR A 95 -17.97 -28.11 15.28
C THR A 95 -19.36 -28.35 14.71
N ASP A 96 -19.59 -29.60 14.31
CA ASP A 96 -20.87 -30.27 14.17
C ASP A 96 -21.93 -29.72 15.15
N GLY A 97 -22.97 -29.09 14.60
CA GLY A 97 -24.16 -28.69 15.34
C GLY A 97 -25.18 -28.12 14.36
N ASP A 98 -26.43 -28.58 14.46
CA ASP A 98 -27.58 -28.18 13.63
C ASP A 98 -27.58 -26.66 13.36
N GLU A 99 -27.10 -26.24 12.18
CA GLU A 99 -27.17 -24.85 11.76
C GLU A 99 -28.63 -24.51 11.45
N ASP A 100 -29.16 -23.51 12.16
CA ASP A 100 -30.48 -22.93 11.91
C ASP A 100 -30.59 -22.54 10.41
N PRO A 101 -31.65 -22.94 9.66
CA PRO A 101 -31.74 -22.68 8.22
C PRO A 101 -31.57 -21.20 7.83
N ALA A 102 -31.94 -20.28 8.72
CA ALA A 102 -31.72 -18.84 8.54
C ALA A 102 -30.23 -18.46 8.56
N PHE A 103 -29.44 -19.09 9.42
CA PHE A 103 -27.99 -18.89 9.50
C PHE A 103 -27.27 -19.48 8.28
N ALA A 104 -27.70 -20.65 7.81
CA ALA A 104 -27.19 -21.26 6.58
C ALA A 104 -27.45 -20.39 5.33
N MET A 105 -28.61 -19.74 5.25
CA MET A 105 -28.92 -18.80 4.17
C MET A 105 -28.04 -17.55 4.22
N LEU A 106 -27.83 -16.98 5.41
CA LEU A 106 -26.96 -15.81 5.61
C LEU A 106 -25.48 -16.13 5.30
N SER A 107 -24.99 -17.31 5.71
CA SER A 107 -23.62 -17.74 5.42
C SER A 107 -23.39 -18.00 3.92
N ASN A 108 -24.41 -18.48 3.20
CA ASN A 108 -24.36 -18.59 1.74
C ASN A 108 -24.33 -17.21 1.05
N MET A 109 -25.13 -16.27 1.53
CA MET A 109 -25.15 -14.91 0.98
C MET A 109 -23.83 -14.16 1.26
N SER A 110 -23.26 -14.30 2.45
CA SER A 110 -21.98 -13.68 2.79
C SER A 110 -20.84 -14.23 1.93
N ARG A 111 -20.80 -15.54 1.67
CA ARG A 111 -19.84 -16.16 0.74
C ARG A 111 -19.91 -15.59 -0.68
N LEU A 112 -21.09 -15.23 -1.15
CA LEU A 112 -21.29 -14.63 -2.48
C LEU A 112 -20.82 -13.16 -2.55
N ILE A 113 -21.01 -12.40 -1.48
CA ILE A 113 -20.73 -10.95 -1.44
C ILE A 113 -19.29 -10.64 -0.99
N ALA A 114 -18.67 -11.49 -0.17
CA ALA A 114 -17.35 -11.25 0.41
C ALA A 114 -16.25 -10.94 -0.62
N PRO A 115 -16.13 -11.64 -1.77
CA PRO A 115 -15.14 -11.30 -2.81
C PRO A 115 -15.29 -9.89 -3.40
N SER A 116 -16.53 -9.40 -3.54
CA SER A 116 -16.81 -8.02 -3.99
C SER A 116 -16.39 -7.00 -2.94
N MET A 117 -16.76 -7.22 -1.68
CA MET A 117 -16.45 -6.32 -0.57
C MET A 117 -14.94 -6.22 -0.33
N LEU A 118 -14.23 -7.36 -0.36
CA LEU A 118 -12.77 -7.38 -0.26
C LEU A 118 -12.14 -6.65 -1.45
N GLY A 119 -12.66 -6.88 -2.67
CA GLY A 119 -12.24 -6.12 -3.85
C GLY A 119 -12.41 -4.61 -3.67
N MET A 120 -13.57 -4.16 -3.21
CA MET A 120 -13.85 -2.74 -2.95
C MET A 120 -12.91 -2.15 -1.89
N SER A 121 -12.62 -2.91 -0.83
CA SER A 121 -11.74 -2.50 0.27
C SER A 121 -10.30 -2.32 -0.18
N VAL A 122 -9.78 -3.30 -0.93
CA VAL A 122 -8.46 -3.23 -1.58
C VAL A 122 -8.42 -2.04 -2.55
N GLY A 123 -9.49 -1.85 -3.32
CA GLY A 123 -9.61 -0.73 -4.24
C GLY A 123 -9.52 0.62 -3.54
N THR A 124 -10.35 0.85 -2.52
CA THR A 124 -10.35 2.08 -1.72
C THR A 124 -8.99 2.33 -1.06
N LEU A 125 -8.36 1.30 -0.51
CA LEU A 125 -7.02 1.39 0.09
C LEU A 125 -5.99 1.87 -0.93
N VAL A 126 -5.90 1.19 -2.09
CA VAL A 126 -4.91 1.54 -3.12
C VAL A 126 -5.21 2.93 -3.71
N GLY A 127 -6.49 3.27 -3.88
CA GLY A 127 -6.91 4.59 -4.34
C GLY A 127 -6.52 5.72 -3.39
N LYS A 128 -6.73 5.54 -2.08
CA LYS A 128 -6.28 6.50 -1.05
C LYS A 128 -4.76 6.65 -1.02
N LEU A 129 -4.00 5.55 -1.14
CA LEU A 129 -2.54 5.63 -1.23
C LEU A 129 -2.10 6.40 -2.48
N ALA A 130 -2.79 6.22 -3.61
CA ALA A 130 -2.43 6.88 -4.86
C ALA A 130 -2.54 8.42 -4.79
N THR A 131 -3.40 8.98 -3.92
CA THR A 131 -3.50 10.45 -3.76
C THR A 131 -2.31 11.05 -3.03
N THR A 132 -1.54 10.23 -2.32
CA THR A 132 -0.50 10.69 -1.41
C THR A 132 0.89 10.10 -1.67
N THR A 133 0.99 8.98 -2.37
CA THR A 133 2.27 8.37 -2.69
C THR A 133 3.15 9.28 -3.54
N PHE A 134 4.46 9.30 -3.28
CA PHE A 134 5.42 9.92 -4.19
C PHE A 134 5.89 8.96 -5.28
N GLY A 135 5.84 7.65 -5.04
CA GLY A 135 6.46 6.69 -5.93
C GLY A 135 6.17 5.23 -5.59
N GLN A 136 7.15 4.38 -5.86
CA GLN A 136 7.01 2.93 -5.80
C GLN A 136 7.04 2.39 -4.37
N TYR A 137 7.92 2.93 -3.52
CA TYR A 137 8.22 2.43 -2.18
C TYR A 137 7.58 3.27 -1.06
N ASP A 138 6.37 3.76 -1.31
CA ASP A 138 5.58 4.43 -0.28
C ASP A 138 5.24 3.50 0.90
N LEU A 139 5.07 2.22 0.59
CA LEU A 139 5.25 1.12 1.52
C LEU A 139 6.59 0.43 1.20
N PRO A 140 7.42 0.11 2.22
CA PRO A 140 8.72 -0.51 2.03
C PRO A 140 8.58 -2.00 1.72
N LEU A 141 7.89 -2.32 0.62
CA LEU A 141 7.66 -3.67 0.13
C LEU A 141 8.42 -3.89 -1.18
N PRO A 142 9.05 -5.06 -1.37
CA PRO A 142 9.62 -5.41 -2.66
C PRO A 142 8.54 -5.42 -3.75
N ARG A 143 8.82 -4.77 -4.89
CA ARG A 143 7.91 -4.75 -6.04
C ARG A 143 8.58 -5.37 -7.26
N GLU A 144 7.84 -6.25 -7.93
CA GLU A 144 8.22 -6.86 -9.20
C GLU A 144 7.38 -6.27 -10.35
N PRO A 145 7.93 -6.22 -11.60
CA PRO A 145 9.28 -6.62 -12.00
C PRO A 145 10.37 -5.61 -11.59
N HIS A 146 11.60 -6.11 -11.41
CA HIS A 146 12.77 -5.30 -11.07
C HIS A 146 13.26 -4.44 -12.23
N GLY A 147 13.90 -3.30 -11.94
CA GLY A 147 14.49 -2.39 -12.93
C GLY A 147 13.62 -1.20 -13.32
N ARG A 148 12.43 -1.06 -12.72
CA ARG A 148 11.58 0.12 -12.87
C ARG A 148 11.46 0.85 -11.54
N LEU A 149 11.52 2.17 -11.61
CA LEU A 149 11.15 3.09 -10.55
C LEU A 149 10.01 3.97 -11.02
N VAL A 150 8.96 4.08 -10.20
CA VAL A 150 7.79 4.88 -10.55
C VAL A 150 7.76 6.12 -9.67
N LEU A 151 7.49 7.28 -10.26
CA LEU A 151 7.29 8.54 -9.54
C LEU A 151 5.96 9.19 -9.95
N VAL A 152 5.15 9.57 -8.96
CA VAL A 152 3.90 10.31 -9.15
C VAL A 152 4.18 11.80 -8.98
N VAL A 153 4.74 12.42 -10.04
CA VAL A 153 5.28 13.79 -9.94
C VAL A 153 4.23 14.84 -9.53
N SER A 154 2.96 14.64 -9.86
CA SER A 154 1.88 15.54 -9.44
C SER A 154 1.73 15.59 -7.91
N ASN A 155 1.89 14.45 -7.24
CA ASN A 155 1.84 14.38 -5.78
C ASN A 155 3.08 15.02 -5.14
N VAL A 156 4.24 14.85 -5.78
CA VAL A 156 5.50 15.47 -5.38
C VAL A 156 5.40 16.99 -5.50
N ASP A 157 4.90 17.49 -6.63
CA ASP A 157 4.71 18.92 -6.90
C ASP A 157 3.69 19.54 -5.96
N HIS A 158 2.54 18.88 -5.73
CA HIS A 158 1.54 19.34 -4.77
C HIS A 158 2.11 19.47 -3.36
N PHE A 159 2.86 18.47 -2.91
CA PHE A 159 3.49 18.52 -1.59
C PHE A 159 4.55 19.61 -1.50
N ALA A 160 5.35 19.79 -2.56
CA ALA A 160 6.33 20.85 -2.62
C ALA A 160 5.68 22.24 -2.47
N ASP A 161 4.56 22.46 -3.17
CA ASP A 161 3.82 23.72 -3.11
C ASP A 161 3.22 23.96 -1.70
N GLU A 162 2.58 22.93 -1.11
CA GLU A 162 1.98 23.00 0.23
C GLU A 162 3.00 23.39 1.32
N TRP A 163 4.22 22.87 1.20
CA TRP A 163 5.31 23.12 2.16
C TRP A 163 6.27 24.24 1.73
N SER A 164 5.97 24.95 0.63
CA SER A 164 6.82 26.01 0.06
C SER A 164 8.27 25.55 -0.18
N ILE A 165 8.42 24.34 -0.69
CA ILE A 165 9.69 23.72 -1.10
C ILE A 165 9.83 23.91 -2.62
N PRO A 166 11.03 24.26 -3.15
CA PRO A 166 11.24 24.25 -4.58
C PRO A 166 10.94 22.87 -5.18
N ARG A 167 10.09 22.82 -6.21
CA ARG A 167 9.62 21.55 -6.80
C ARG A 167 10.74 20.63 -7.26
N ASP A 168 11.82 21.18 -7.79
CA ASP A 168 12.99 20.39 -8.23
C ASP A 168 13.76 19.79 -7.04
N ASP A 169 13.83 20.50 -5.90
CA ASP A 169 14.45 19.98 -4.68
C ASP A 169 13.62 18.84 -4.09
N MET A 170 12.29 18.98 -4.11
CA MET A 170 11.38 17.93 -3.65
C MET A 170 11.43 16.69 -4.57
N VAL A 171 11.51 16.90 -5.90
CA VAL A 171 11.74 15.82 -6.86
C VAL A 171 13.09 15.13 -6.61
N MET A 172 14.15 15.91 -6.36
CA MET A 172 15.46 15.35 -6.04
C MET A 172 15.42 14.47 -4.78
N TRP A 173 14.74 14.95 -3.73
CA TRP A 173 14.52 14.18 -2.50
C TRP A 173 13.73 12.90 -2.78
N ALA A 174 12.62 12.98 -3.53
CA ALA A 174 11.77 11.83 -3.81
C ALA A 174 12.50 10.78 -4.68
N LEU A 175 13.23 11.21 -5.71
CA LEU A 175 14.05 10.32 -6.52
C LEU A 175 15.14 9.63 -5.69
N THR A 176 15.79 10.37 -4.79
CA THR A 176 16.77 9.81 -3.87
C THR A 176 16.14 8.73 -2.97
N HIS A 177 14.96 9.02 -2.40
CA HIS A 177 14.21 8.05 -1.60
C HIS A 177 13.88 6.78 -2.36
N GLU A 178 13.33 6.92 -3.57
CA GLU A 178 12.98 5.77 -4.42
C GLU A 178 14.21 4.95 -4.82
N MET A 179 15.32 5.61 -5.17
CA MET A 179 16.55 4.94 -5.58
C MET A 179 17.24 4.20 -4.43
N VAL A 180 17.29 4.79 -3.24
CA VAL A 180 17.87 4.13 -2.06
C VAL A 180 17.03 2.89 -1.71
N ASN A 181 15.70 3.00 -1.67
CA ASN A 181 14.82 1.83 -1.49
C ASN A 181 15.08 0.77 -2.56
N HIS A 182 15.12 1.17 -3.83
CA HIS A 182 15.36 0.25 -4.94
C HIS A 182 16.68 -0.50 -4.78
N ALA A 183 17.73 0.19 -4.35
CA ALA A 183 19.04 -0.41 -4.17
C ALA A 183 19.07 -1.39 -2.98
N VAL A 184 18.39 -1.05 -1.87
CA VAL A 184 18.20 -1.98 -0.74
C VAL A 184 17.44 -3.23 -1.19
N PHE A 185 16.32 -3.05 -1.88
CA PHE A 185 15.52 -4.17 -2.39
C PHE A 185 16.17 -4.91 -3.54
N SER A 186 17.23 -4.38 -4.17
CA SER A 186 18.03 -5.14 -5.14
C SER A 186 18.88 -6.22 -4.47
N ILE A 187 19.14 -6.13 -3.16
CA ILE A 187 19.85 -7.15 -2.39
C ILE A 187 18.93 -8.35 -2.16
N GLU A 188 19.18 -9.45 -2.88
CA GLU A 188 18.30 -10.63 -2.90
C GLU A 188 17.96 -11.19 -1.51
N PRO A 189 18.92 -11.39 -0.57
CA PRO A 189 18.56 -11.88 0.77
C PRO A 189 17.60 -10.98 1.54
N ILE A 190 17.74 -9.66 1.43
CA ILE A 190 16.87 -8.69 2.11
C ILE A 190 15.47 -8.76 1.52
N ARG A 191 15.38 -8.69 0.18
CA ARG A 191 14.12 -8.80 -0.56
C ARG A 191 13.40 -10.11 -0.28
N ALA A 192 14.10 -11.23 -0.37
CA ALA A 192 13.54 -12.55 -0.11
C ALA A 192 13.04 -12.68 1.35
N ARG A 193 13.80 -12.17 2.32
CA ARG A 193 13.40 -12.20 3.74
C ARG A 193 12.16 -11.37 4.00
N LEU A 194 12.09 -10.12 3.51
CA LEU A 194 10.93 -9.26 3.71
C LEU A 194 9.70 -9.80 2.99
N ARG A 195 9.84 -10.25 1.73
CA ARG A 195 8.75 -10.92 1.01
C ARG A 195 8.21 -12.11 1.80
N SER A 196 9.09 -12.97 2.31
CA SER A 196 8.70 -14.15 3.08
C SER A 196 7.99 -13.80 4.40
N LEU A 197 8.40 -12.73 5.09
CA LEU A 197 7.72 -12.29 6.32
C LEU A 197 6.31 -11.77 6.03
N VAL A 198 6.14 -10.98 4.97
CA VAL A 198 4.84 -10.45 4.52
C VAL A 198 3.92 -11.58 4.04
N GLU A 199 4.43 -12.52 3.24
CA GLU A 199 3.66 -13.69 2.80
C GLU A 199 3.20 -14.55 3.99
N GLN A 200 4.05 -14.77 4.99
CA GLN A 200 3.69 -15.51 6.20
C GLN A 200 2.68 -14.75 7.07
N PHE A 201 2.80 -13.43 7.15
CA PHE A 201 1.87 -12.58 7.90
C PHE A 201 0.49 -12.54 7.22
N ALA A 202 0.44 -12.31 5.90
CA ALA A 202 -0.78 -12.32 5.09
C ALA A 202 -1.43 -13.72 4.99
N GLY A 203 -0.64 -14.80 4.93
CA GLY A 203 -1.17 -16.17 5.00
C GLY A 203 -1.64 -16.58 6.41
N GLY A 204 -1.30 -15.79 7.42
CA GLY A 204 -1.63 -16.05 8.83
C GLY A 204 -3.05 -15.63 9.23
N PHE A 205 -3.79 -14.91 8.37
CA PHE A 205 -5.16 -14.51 8.65
C PHE A 205 -6.09 -15.71 8.79
N ARG A 206 -6.99 -15.65 9.77
CA ARG A 206 -8.05 -16.63 9.96
C ARG A 206 -9.37 -15.88 10.07
N ALA A 207 -10.40 -16.39 9.40
CA ALA A 207 -11.75 -15.91 9.62
C ALA A 207 -12.17 -16.29 11.04
N ASP A 208 -12.47 -15.29 11.86
CA ASP A 208 -13.01 -15.45 13.20
C ASP A 208 -14.48 -15.00 13.20
N ALA A 209 -15.38 -15.98 13.33
CA ALA A 209 -16.82 -15.75 13.39
C ALA A 209 -17.22 -14.87 14.58
N ASN A 210 -16.48 -14.94 15.70
CA ASN A 210 -16.73 -14.10 16.87
C ASN A 210 -16.34 -12.65 16.59
N SER A 211 -15.24 -12.41 15.86
CA SER A 211 -14.84 -11.06 15.44
C SER A 211 -15.87 -10.39 14.51
N VAL A 212 -16.51 -11.16 13.61
CA VAL A 212 -17.62 -10.64 12.79
C VAL A 212 -18.81 -10.26 13.68
N ALA A 213 -19.20 -11.15 14.60
CA ALA A 213 -20.33 -10.91 15.51
C ALA A 213 -20.10 -9.70 16.43
N GLU A 214 -18.90 -9.57 17.00
CA GLU A 214 -18.51 -8.41 17.79
C GLU A 214 -18.48 -7.13 16.96
N GLY A 215 -17.92 -7.19 15.75
CA GLY A 215 -17.88 -6.06 14.84
C GLY A 215 -19.28 -5.58 14.42
N LEU A 216 -20.19 -6.51 14.13
CA LEU A 216 -21.61 -6.24 13.89
C LEU A 216 -22.33 -5.68 15.13
N THR A 217 -21.89 -6.04 16.34
CA THR A 217 -22.42 -5.47 17.60
C THR A 217 -21.90 -4.06 17.85
N ARG A 218 -20.68 -3.74 17.40
CA ARG A 218 -20.10 -2.38 17.45
C ARG A 218 -20.67 -1.45 16.39
N LEU A 219 -21.09 -2.02 15.26
CA LEU A 219 -21.88 -1.29 14.27
C LEU A 219 -23.25 -1.00 14.88
N ASP A 220 -23.69 0.25 14.85
CA ASP A 220 -25.00 0.63 15.41
C ASP A 220 -26.13 0.22 14.44
N VAL A 221 -26.29 -1.09 14.27
CA VAL A 221 -27.33 -1.73 13.43
C VAL A 221 -28.73 -1.44 13.99
N SER A 222 -28.83 -0.91 15.21
CA SER A 222 -30.10 -0.54 15.85
C SER A 222 -30.84 0.60 15.13
N SER A 223 -30.13 1.37 14.30
CA SER A 223 -30.70 2.48 13.55
C SER A 223 -31.52 2.06 12.32
N GLY A 224 -31.41 0.81 11.86
CA GLY A 224 -32.22 0.24 10.78
C GLY A 224 -32.03 0.86 9.39
N ASP A 225 -31.05 1.77 9.23
CA ASP A 225 -30.78 2.47 7.98
C ASP A 225 -29.71 1.73 7.14
N PRO A 226 -30.09 1.10 6.01
CA PRO A 226 -29.17 0.30 5.19
C PRO A 226 -27.98 1.10 4.66
N MET A 227 -28.14 2.41 4.46
CA MET A 227 -27.07 3.28 3.94
C MET A 227 -25.99 3.58 4.98
N LYS A 228 -26.35 3.74 6.25
CA LYS A 228 -25.37 3.98 7.33
C LYS A 228 -24.59 2.72 7.68
N ILE A 229 -25.25 1.56 7.60
CA ILE A 229 -24.59 0.27 7.74
C ILE A 229 -23.58 0.13 6.61
N LEU A 230 -23.98 0.38 5.35
CA LEU A 230 -23.07 0.34 4.22
C LEU A 230 -21.89 1.32 4.39
N ASP A 231 -22.12 2.58 4.78
CA ASP A 231 -21.04 3.55 5.01
C ASP A 231 -20.07 3.12 6.11
N SER A 232 -20.58 2.56 7.21
CA SER A 232 -19.74 2.09 8.32
C SER A 232 -18.92 0.86 7.92
N LEU A 233 -19.51 -0.04 7.12
CA LEU A 233 -18.85 -1.21 6.55
C LEU A 233 -17.76 -0.85 5.53
N LEU A 234 -17.96 0.22 4.77
CA LEU A 234 -16.95 0.77 3.86
C LEU A 234 -15.84 1.53 4.61
N SER A 235 -16.15 2.07 5.79
CA SER A 235 -15.23 2.85 6.61
C SER A 235 -14.26 1.97 7.39
N ASP A 236 -14.70 0.81 7.88
CA ASP A 236 -13.83 -0.21 8.47
C ASP A 236 -14.11 -1.60 7.88
N PRO A 237 -13.51 -1.91 6.72
CA PRO A 237 -13.71 -3.21 6.10
C PRO A 237 -13.15 -4.38 6.90
N THR A 238 -12.27 -4.14 7.88
CA THR A 238 -11.73 -5.23 8.72
C THR A 238 -12.81 -5.90 9.57
N VAL A 239 -13.87 -5.17 9.88
CA VAL A 239 -15.03 -5.64 10.67
C VAL A 239 -15.78 -6.78 9.97
N LEU A 240 -15.99 -6.68 8.66
CA LEU A 240 -16.69 -7.74 7.90
C LEU A 240 -15.81 -8.93 7.58
N LEU A 241 -14.50 -8.71 7.49
CA LEU A 241 -13.56 -9.78 7.20
C LEU A 241 -13.38 -10.70 8.41
N GLY A 242 -13.89 -10.34 9.60
CA GLY A 242 -13.75 -11.15 10.81
C GLY A 242 -12.30 -11.46 11.12
N ALA A 243 -11.39 -10.58 10.69
CA ALA A 243 -9.98 -10.89 10.63
C ALA A 243 -9.36 -10.67 12.01
N ALA A 244 -9.39 -11.69 12.86
CA ALA A 244 -8.60 -11.70 14.08
C ALA A 244 -7.14 -12.02 13.75
N ARG A 245 -6.20 -11.37 14.43
CA ARG A 245 -4.78 -11.77 14.37
C ARG A 245 -4.66 -13.17 14.95
N SER A 246 -4.12 -14.11 14.18
CA SER A 246 -3.82 -15.45 14.71
C SER A 246 -2.60 -15.40 15.63
N SER A 247 -2.42 -16.42 16.49
CA SER A 247 -1.21 -16.53 17.32
C SER A 247 0.09 -16.57 16.50
N GLN A 248 0.02 -17.02 15.24
CA GLN A 248 1.12 -16.94 14.30
C GLN A 248 1.43 -15.48 13.93
N GLN A 249 0.41 -14.68 13.63
CA GLN A 249 0.57 -13.25 13.32
C GLN A 249 1.08 -12.47 14.53
N GLU A 250 0.61 -12.76 15.74
CA GLU A 250 1.13 -12.13 16.97
C GLU A 250 2.62 -12.38 17.18
N ARG A 251 3.13 -13.57 16.83
CA ARG A 251 4.55 -13.89 16.89
C ARG A 251 5.36 -13.26 15.75
N LEU A 252 4.78 -13.13 14.56
CA LEU A 252 5.46 -12.59 13.37
C LEU A 252 5.49 -11.06 13.34
N ALA A 253 4.45 -10.39 13.86
CA ALA A 253 4.33 -8.94 13.88
C ALA A 253 5.61 -8.24 14.38
N PRO A 254 6.16 -8.54 15.57
CA PRO A 254 7.35 -7.84 16.06
C PRO A 254 8.60 -8.08 15.18
N VAL A 255 8.68 -9.23 14.50
CA VAL A 255 9.79 -9.56 13.60
C VAL A 255 9.67 -8.79 12.28
N LEU A 256 8.46 -8.70 11.73
CA LEU A 256 8.16 -7.92 10.54
C LEU A 256 8.37 -6.42 10.82
N ASP A 257 7.86 -5.92 11.95
CA ASP A 257 8.03 -4.53 12.39
C ASP A 257 9.50 -4.18 12.54
N ALA A 258 10.29 -5.02 13.21
CA ALA A 258 11.73 -4.80 13.36
C ALA A 258 12.46 -4.80 12.01
N ALA A 259 12.10 -5.70 11.10
CA ALA A 259 12.71 -5.78 9.78
C ALA A 259 12.37 -4.56 8.91
N MET A 260 11.10 -4.13 8.91
CA MET A 260 10.66 -2.92 8.21
C MET A 260 11.30 -1.67 8.82
N ALA A 261 11.32 -1.55 10.14
CA ALA A 261 11.94 -0.42 10.84
C ALA A 261 13.43 -0.31 10.53
N ALA A 262 14.16 -1.43 10.44
CA ALA A 262 15.56 -1.43 10.05
C ALA A 262 15.76 -0.92 8.61
N VAL A 263 14.91 -1.34 7.66
CA VAL A 263 14.96 -0.85 6.27
C VAL A 263 14.60 0.63 6.20
N VAL A 264 13.48 1.05 6.79
CA VAL A 264 13.04 2.45 6.78
C VAL A 264 14.08 3.35 7.43
N GLY A 265 14.63 2.96 8.59
CA GLY A 265 15.66 3.71 9.29
C GLY A 265 16.96 3.85 8.47
N PHE A 266 17.39 2.77 7.81
CA PHE A 266 18.55 2.81 6.93
C PHE A 266 18.30 3.71 5.71
N VAL A 267 17.14 3.56 5.06
CA VAL A 267 16.76 4.37 3.90
C VAL A 267 16.73 5.85 4.26
N ASP A 268 16.04 6.22 5.35
CA ASP A 268 15.93 7.61 5.79
C ASP A 268 17.32 8.19 6.08
N HIS A 269 18.20 7.45 6.75
CA HIS A 269 19.57 7.88 7.00
C HIS A 269 20.36 8.13 5.71
N GLN A 270 20.27 7.22 4.74
CA GLN A 270 20.95 7.37 3.45
C GLN A 270 20.39 8.53 2.61
N VAL A 271 19.07 8.69 2.61
CA VAL A 271 18.41 9.83 1.94
C VAL A 271 18.86 11.14 2.57
N ASP A 272 18.92 11.23 3.90
CA ASP A 272 19.38 12.44 4.60
C ASP A 272 20.83 12.78 4.22
N LEU A 273 21.74 11.78 4.16
CA LEU A 273 23.13 11.97 3.73
C LEU A 273 23.25 12.45 2.28
N VAL A 274 22.56 11.79 1.35
CA VAL A 274 22.60 12.13 -0.08
C VAL A 274 22.00 13.53 -0.32
N THR A 275 20.85 13.81 0.27
CA THR A 275 20.13 15.07 0.06
C THR A 275 20.81 16.25 0.76
N ALA A 276 21.49 16.05 1.90
CA ALA A 276 22.30 17.09 2.52
C ALA A 276 23.42 17.57 1.58
N ARG A 277 24.06 16.63 0.86
CA ARG A 277 25.09 16.95 -0.15
C ARG A 277 24.53 17.65 -1.38
N LEU A 278 23.35 17.23 -1.85
CA LEU A 278 22.72 17.74 -3.07
C LEU A 278 22.07 19.12 -2.90
N LEU A 279 21.39 19.35 -1.78
CA LEU A 279 20.47 20.47 -1.60
C LEU A 279 20.98 21.53 -0.61
N GLY A 280 22.12 21.30 0.05
CA GLY A 280 22.75 22.30 0.93
C GLY A 280 21.95 22.66 2.19
N GLY A 281 21.02 21.79 2.63
CA GLY A 281 20.16 22.02 3.79
C GLY A 281 18.87 21.18 3.80
N SER A 282 19.00 19.85 3.72
CA SER A 282 17.86 18.90 3.59
C SER A 282 16.93 18.79 4.79
N THR A 283 17.22 19.47 5.90
CA THR A 283 16.47 19.37 7.17
C THR A 283 15.00 19.79 7.02
N ARG A 284 14.70 20.78 6.17
CA ARG A 284 13.30 21.23 5.95
C ARG A 284 12.46 20.18 5.23
N ILE A 285 12.99 19.57 4.16
CA ILE A 285 12.27 18.56 3.38
C ILE A 285 12.08 17.30 4.21
N ALA A 286 13.14 16.84 4.88
CA ALA A 286 13.07 15.68 5.75
C ALA A 286 12.04 15.86 6.88
N GLU A 287 12.01 17.03 7.53
CA GLU A 287 11.02 17.33 8.58
C GLU A 287 9.60 17.38 8.04
N ALA A 288 9.37 18.04 6.89
CA ALA A 288 8.05 18.09 6.24
C ALA A 288 7.52 16.68 5.93
N VAL A 289 8.36 15.81 5.37
CA VAL A 289 7.98 14.44 5.05
C VAL A 289 7.73 13.62 6.32
N ARG A 290 8.56 13.76 7.36
CA ARG A 290 8.37 13.07 8.65
C ARG A 290 7.02 13.46 9.29
N ARG A 291 6.65 14.74 9.28
CA ARG A 291 5.34 15.21 9.77
C ARG A 291 4.18 14.59 9.01
N ARG A 292 4.29 14.54 7.67
CA ARG A 292 3.30 13.91 6.82
C ARG A 292 3.15 12.42 7.13
N ARG A 293 4.24 11.68 7.30
CA ARG A 293 4.17 10.24 7.65
C ARG A 293 3.43 10.01 8.97
N VAL A 294 3.69 10.84 9.99
CA VAL A 294 2.96 10.75 11.28
C VAL A 294 1.47 11.01 11.10
N ALA A 295 1.10 12.05 10.34
CA ALA A 295 -0.32 12.34 10.05
C ALA A 295 -1.01 11.21 9.25
N GLN A 296 -0.29 10.59 8.33
CA GLN A 296 -0.79 9.51 7.47
C GLN A 296 -0.74 8.11 8.11
N THR A 297 -0.12 7.98 9.29
CA THR A 297 -0.04 6.68 9.98
C THR A 297 -1.43 6.09 10.19
N ALA A 298 -2.45 6.91 10.47
CA ALA A 298 -3.83 6.43 10.62
C ALA A 298 -4.39 5.75 9.34
N ASP A 299 -4.07 6.26 8.15
CA ASP A 299 -4.52 5.69 6.87
C ASP A 299 -3.66 4.48 6.43
N ARG A 300 -2.37 4.47 6.80
CA ARG A 300 -1.43 3.37 6.50
C ARG A 300 -1.57 2.17 7.42
N VAL A 301 -2.02 2.39 8.66
CA VAL A 301 -2.31 1.33 9.63
C VAL A 301 -3.28 0.29 9.05
N PHE A 302 -4.20 0.67 8.15
CA PHE A 302 -5.07 -0.30 7.49
C PHE A 302 -4.30 -1.26 6.56
N VAL A 303 -3.27 -0.79 5.86
CA VAL A 303 -2.43 -1.64 5.01
C VAL A 303 -1.52 -2.52 5.85
N GLU A 304 -0.89 -1.94 6.87
CA GLU A 304 -0.05 -2.66 7.85
C GLU A 304 -0.85 -3.67 8.68
N ARG A 305 -2.17 -3.49 8.78
CA ARG A 305 -3.08 -4.44 9.40
C ARG A 305 -3.50 -5.56 8.48
N LEU A 306 -3.32 -5.45 7.16
CA LEU A 306 -3.77 -6.44 6.16
C LEU A 306 -2.62 -7.16 5.47
N LEU A 307 -1.42 -6.57 5.42
CA LEU A 307 -0.19 -7.08 4.82
C LEU A 307 0.95 -7.05 5.85
#